data_AF-A0A1A3PQF6-F1
#
_entry.id   AF-A0A1A3PQF6-F1
#
_cell.length_a   1.000
_cell.length_b   1.000
_cell.length_c   1.000
_cell.angle_alpha   90.00
_cell.angle_beta   90.00
_cell.angle_gamma   90.00
#
_symmetry.space_group_name_H-M   'P 1'
#
loop_
_entity.id
_entity.type
_entity.pdbx_description
1 polymer ?
#
loop_
_entity_poly.entity_id
_entity_poly.type
_entity_poly.pdbx_seq_one_letter_code
_entity_poly.pdbx_strand_id
1 'polypeptide(L)'
;MRQAHPMASHTMHRLTNQVVAVDRDKAESRTYVDALIMVDGDSGVNAAGFYDDQLVRGDDGWRVARRRFVQVRVAQIGDPVRRLQKGTVRGRWSPAHPMGWALRSPRDWLSGD
;
A
#
# COMPACT_ATOMS: atom_id res chain seq x y z
N MET A 1 5.30 -8.27 17.63
CA MET A 1 5.09 -7.21 16.63
C MET A 1 6.33 -6.39 16.35
N ARG A 2 6.96 -5.71 17.33
CA ARG A 2 8.20 -4.95 17.07
C ARG A 2 9.37 -5.79 16.51
N GLN A 3 9.52 -7.05 16.92
CA GLN A 3 10.58 -7.90 16.36
C GLN A 3 10.31 -8.33 14.90
N ALA A 4 9.06 -8.59 14.55
CA ALA A 4 8.67 -9.05 13.21
C ALA A 4 8.46 -7.90 12.21
N HIS A 5 7.99 -6.75 12.71
CA HIS A 5 7.69 -5.55 11.92
C HIS A 5 8.25 -4.30 12.64
N PRO A 6 9.58 -4.19 12.77
CA PRO A 6 10.21 -3.11 13.55
C PRO A 6 9.93 -1.72 12.99
N MET A 7 9.72 -1.63 11.67
CA MET A 7 9.47 -0.37 10.97
C MET A 7 7.98 -0.05 10.78
N ALA A 8 7.07 -0.90 11.25
CA ALA A 8 5.66 -0.66 11.05
C ALA A 8 5.13 0.39 12.05
N SER A 9 4.44 1.40 11.54
CA SER A 9 3.70 2.36 12.36
C SER A 9 2.48 1.70 13.00
N HIS A 10 1.71 0.95 12.19
CA HIS A 10 0.50 0.26 12.63
C HIS A 10 0.48 -1.14 12.08
N THR A 11 0.08 -2.09 12.92
CA THR A 11 -0.18 -3.46 12.50
C THR A 11 -1.55 -3.90 12.99
N MET A 12 -2.26 -4.62 12.15
CA MET A 12 -3.54 -5.23 12.51
C MET A 12 -3.61 -6.61 11.90
N HIS A 13 -3.73 -7.62 12.76
CA HIS A 13 -3.85 -9.01 12.35
C HIS A 13 -5.26 -9.47 12.67
N ARG A 14 -6.04 -9.73 11.63
CA ARG A 14 -7.37 -10.32 11.76
C ARG A 14 -7.20 -11.82 11.60
N LEU A 15 -7.63 -12.54 12.62
CA LEU A 15 -7.53 -13.99 12.69
C LEU A 15 -8.92 -14.60 12.55
N THR A 16 -9.07 -15.58 11.66
CA THR A 16 -10.37 -16.21 11.39
C THR A 16 -10.23 -17.73 11.21
N ASN A 17 -11.38 -18.41 11.21
CA ASN A 17 -11.51 -19.81 10.81
C ASN A 17 -10.53 -20.75 11.53
N GLN A 18 -10.41 -20.60 12.85
CA GLN A 18 -9.51 -21.41 13.66
C GLN A 18 -10.02 -22.86 13.72
N VAL A 19 -9.14 -23.81 13.42
CA VAL A 19 -9.35 -25.23 13.69
C VAL A 19 -8.28 -25.66 14.67
N VAL A 20 -8.68 -26.22 15.80
CA VAL A 20 -7.77 -26.63 16.88
C VAL A 20 -8.03 -28.09 17.23
N ALA A 21 -7.02 -28.93 17.09
CA ALA A 21 -7.04 -30.32 17.51
C ALA A 21 -6.19 -30.47 18.78
N VAL A 22 -6.80 -30.90 19.88
CA VAL A 22 -6.15 -31.01 21.20
C VAL A 22 -5.92 -32.49 21.52
N ASP A 23 -4.69 -32.82 21.91
CA ASP A 23 -4.30 -34.09 22.53
C ASP A 23 -3.63 -33.80 23.88
N ARG A 24 -4.40 -33.94 24.95
CA ARG A 24 -3.98 -33.68 26.35
C ARG A 24 -3.35 -32.29 26.53
N ASP A 25 -2.02 -32.27 26.66
CA ASP A 25 -1.18 -31.11 26.91
C ASP A 25 -0.55 -30.55 25.62
N LYS A 26 -0.90 -31.09 24.46
CA LYS A 26 -0.48 -30.62 23.13
C LYS A 26 -1.68 -30.28 22.27
N ALA A 27 -1.50 -29.35 21.35
CA ALA A 27 -2.50 -29.08 20.33
C ALA A 27 -1.86 -28.64 19.02
N GLU A 28 -2.52 -28.94 17.92
CA GLU A 28 -2.24 -28.38 16.60
C GLU A 28 -3.36 -27.42 16.21
N SER A 29 -3.00 -26.28 15.64
CA SER A 29 -3.93 -25.23 15.27
C SER A 29 -3.65 -24.75 13.85
N ARG A 30 -4.69 -24.66 13.03
CA ARG A 30 -4.69 -23.83 11.83
C ARG A 30 -5.51 -22.58 12.08
N THR A 31 -4.92 -21.42 11.80
CA THR A 31 -5.60 -20.12 11.88
C THR A 31 -5.34 -19.32 10.61
N TYR A 32 -6.38 -18.81 9.97
CA TYR A 32 -6.23 -17.92 8.82
C TYR A 32 -5.96 -16.50 9.28
N VAL A 33 -5.10 -15.79 8.56
CA VAL A 33 -4.66 -14.43 8.90
C VAL A 33 -4.77 -13.50 7.70
N ASP A 34 -5.37 -12.34 7.95
CA ASP A 34 -5.26 -11.14 7.13
C ASP A 34 -4.51 -10.07 7.96
N ALA A 35 -3.29 -9.76 7.55
CA ALA A 35 -2.40 -8.84 8.24
C ALA A 35 -2.24 -7.56 7.43
N LEU A 36 -2.73 -6.44 7.96
CA LEU A 36 -2.39 -5.11 7.48
C LEU A 36 -1.17 -4.60 8.26
N ILE A 37 -0.10 -4.27 7.55
CA ILE A 37 1.16 -3.80 8.11
C ILE A 37 1.52 -2.50 7.40
N MET A 38 1.37 -1.39 8.12
CA MET A 38 1.57 -0.05 7.61
C MET A 38 2.95 0.46 8.00
N VAL A 39 3.73 0.97 7.04
CA VAL A 39 5.03 1.60 7.32
C VAL A 39 4.80 3.02 7.81
N ASP A 40 3.87 3.73 7.16
CA ASP A 40 3.36 5.05 7.56
C ASP A 40 1.82 5.06 7.48
N GLY A 41 1.17 6.22 7.64
CA GLY A 41 -0.30 6.29 7.59
C GLY A 41 -0.91 5.98 6.21
N ASP A 42 -0.10 5.98 5.14
CA ASP A 42 -0.58 5.99 3.76
C ASP A 42 -0.10 4.78 2.94
N SER A 43 0.94 4.08 3.37
CA SER A 43 1.59 3.00 2.63
C SER A 43 1.95 1.80 3.51
N GLY A 44 1.87 0.62 2.91
CA GLY A 44 2.13 -0.63 3.62
C GLY A 44 1.91 -1.86 2.76
N VAL A 45 1.67 -2.98 3.45
CA VAL A 45 1.34 -4.26 2.83
C VAL A 45 0.14 -4.90 3.51
N ASN A 46 -0.65 -5.61 2.72
CA ASN A 46 -1.64 -6.56 3.20
C ASN A 46 -1.14 -7.97 2.87
N ALA A 47 -0.83 -8.75 3.90
CA ALA A 47 -0.41 -10.13 3.80
C ALA A 47 -1.55 -11.06 4.24
N ALA A 48 -1.95 -11.97 3.35
CA ALA A 48 -2.93 -13.01 3.64
C ALA A 48 -2.25 -14.39 3.64
N GLY A 49 -2.63 -15.23 4.58
CA GLY A 49 -2.13 -16.59 4.69
C GLY A 49 -2.74 -17.34 5.85
N PHE A 50 -2.03 -18.32 6.36
CA PHE A 50 -2.43 -19.04 7.57
C PHE A 50 -1.23 -19.41 8.43
N TYR A 51 -1.48 -19.56 9.73
CA TYR A 51 -0.56 -20.12 10.69
C TYR A 51 -0.90 -21.59 10.93
N ASP A 52 0.11 -22.45 10.83
CA ASP A 52 0.10 -23.77 11.42
C ASP A 52 0.91 -23.71 12.71
N ASP A 53 0.21 -23.78 13.84
CA ASP A 53 0.75 -23.65 15.19
C ASP A 53 0.80 -25.00 15.89
N GLN A 54 1.89 -25.23 16.63
CA GLN A 54 1.98 -26.24 17.67
C GLN A 54 1.88 -25.55 19.02
N LEU A 55 0.96 -26.01 19.86
CA LEU A 55 0.74 -25.48 21.20
C LEU A 55 1.07 -26.54 22.26
N VAL A 56 1.56 -26.06 23.41
CA VAL A 56 1.81 -26.87 24.60
C VAL A 56 1.13 -26.21 25.81
N ARG A 57 0.50 -27.01 26.66
CA ARG A 57 -0.11 -26.58 27.92
C ARG A 57 0.92 -26.74 29.03
N GLY A 58 1.33 -25.62 29.63
CA GLY A 58 2.03 -25.61 30.91
C GLY A 58 1.09 -25.24 32.05
N ASP A 59 1.66 -25.11 33.25
CA ASP A 59 0.90 -24.77 34.46
C ASP A 59 0.18 -23.41 34.35
N ASP A 60 0.76 -22.45 33.63
CA ASP A 60 0.16 -21.13 33.38
C ASP A 60 -0.76 -21.08 32.14
N GLY A 61 -1.08 -22.24 31.56
CA GLY A 61 -1.93 -22.36 30.37
C GLY A 61 -1.18 -22.66 29.06
N TRP A 62 -1.89 -22.47 27.95
CA TRP A 62 -1.39 -22.80 26.60
C TRP A 62 -0.40 -21.75 26.09
N ARG A 63 0.66 -22.22 25.45
CA ARG A 63 1.65 -21.39 24.74
C ARG A 63 1.86 -21.93 23.33
N VAL A 64 2.11 -21.03 22.38
CA VAL A 64 2.56 -21.42 21.03
C VAL A 64 4.02 -21.84 21.13
N ALA A 65 4.28 -23.14 21.02
CA ALA A 65 5.63 -23.70 21.00
C ALA A 65 6.33 -23.42 19.66
N ARG A 66 5.58 -23.48 18.56
CA ARG A 66 6.06 -23.20 17.22
C ARG A 66 4.94 -22.62 16.36
N ARG A 67 5.27 -21.63 15.54
CA ARG A 67 4.39 -21.07 14.51
C ARG A 67 5.05 -21.17 13.15
N ARG A 68 4.34 -21.70 12.16
CA ARG A 68 4.71 -21.60 10.74
C ARG A 68 3.69 -20.72 10.03
N PHE A 69 4.14 -19.60 9.49
CA PHE A 69 3.34 -18.82 8.54
C PHE A 69 3.47 -19.40 7.13
N VAL A 70 2.33 -19.65 6.50
CA VAL A 70 2.24 -20.00 5.08
C VAL A 70 1.55 -18.86 4.35
N GLN A 71 2.33 -18.16 3.52
CA GLN A 71 1.86 -17.05 2.73
C GLN A 71 0.96 -17.55 1.58
N VAL A 72 -0.19 -16.90 1.41
CA VAL A 72 -1.07 -17.09 0.25
C VAL A 72 -0.96 -15.90 -0.70
N ARG A 73 -0.97 -14.67 -0.16
CA ARG A 73 -0.83 -13.42 -0.95
C ARG A 73 -0.12 -12.36 -0.14
N VAL A 74 0.67 -11.52 -0.81
CA VAL A 74 1.09 -10.21 -0.31
C VAL A 74 0.76 -9.17 -1.37
N ALA A 75 0.07 -8.11 -0.97
CA ALA A 75 -0.26 -6.98 -1.83
C ALA A 75 0.24 -5.68 -1.18
N GLN A 76 0.74 -4.75 -1.99
CA GLN A 76 1.03 -3.40 -1.52
C GLN A 76 -0.27 -2.64 -1.27
N ILE A 77 -0.25 -1.77 -0.26
CA ILE A 77 -1.32 -0.84 0.08
C ILE A 77 -0.75 0.58 -0.01
N GLY A 78 -1.55 1.50 -0.56
CA GLY A 78 -1.12 2.87 -0.80
C GLY A 78 -0.46 3.05 -2.16
N ASP A 79 -0.35 4.32 -2.56
CA ASP A 79 0.13 4.72 -3.88
C ASP A 79 1.57 5.26 -3.77
N PRO A 80 2.59 4.58 -4.33
CA PRO A 80 3.97 5.06 -4.24
C PRO A 80 4.18 6.42 -4.92
N VAL A 81 3.24 6.86 -5.78
CA VAL A 81 3.39 8.03 -6.66
C VAL A 81 2.76 9.32 -6.08
N ARG A 82 1.99 9.25 -4.99
CA ARG A 82 1.24 10.43 -4.49
C ARG A 82 2.09 11.54 -3.85
N ARG A 83 3.43 11.39 -3.83
CA ARG A 83 4.38 12.40 -3.33
C ARG A 83 4.71 13.50 -4.36
N LEU A 84 4.42 13.32 -5.66
CA LEU A 84 4.81 14.28 -6.71
C LEU A 84 3.69 15.21 -7.23
N GLN A 85 2.45 15.08 -6.75
CA GLN A 85 1.31 15.88 -7.24
C GLN A 85 0.88 16.99 -6.26
N LYS A 86 1.82 17.60 -5.53
CA LYS A 86 1.63 18.88 -4.84
C LYS A 86 2.67 19.88 -5.33
N GLY A 87 2.47 20.42 -6.54
CA GLY A 87 3.42 21.38 -7.09
C GLY A 87 3.21 21.87 -8.51
N THR A 88 2.00 21.85 -9.08
CA THR A 88 1.75 22.61 -10.32
C THR A 88 0.97 23.87 -9.96
N VAL A 89 1.67 24.89 -9.49
CA VAL A 89 1.18 26.26 -9.65
C VAL A 89 1.25 26.55 -11.15
N ARG A 90 0.17 26.31 -11.89
CA ARG A 90 0.02 26.92 -13.23
C ARG A 90 -0.17 28.41 -12.99
N GLY A 91 0.94 29.15 -12.97
CA GLY A 91 0.93 30.59 -13.11
C GLY A 91 0.13 30.95 -14.37
N ARG A 92 -0.94 31.71 -14.19
CA ARG A 92 -1.76 32.25 -15.27
C ARG A 92 -0.91 33.30 -16.01
N TRP A 93 -0.35 32.91 -17.16
CA TRP A 93 0.12 33.87 -18.15
C TRP A 93 -1.07 34.76 -18.56
N SER A 94 -0.95 36.07 -18.35
CA SER A 94 -1.87 37.07 -18.92
C SER A 94 -1.08 37.87 -19.95
N PRO A 95 -1.45 37.87 -21.25
CA PRO A 95 -0.92 38.85 -22.18
C PRO A 95 -1.77 40.12 -22.07
N ALA A 96 -1.20 41.17 -21.48
CA ALA A 96 -1.79 42.49 -21.48
C ALA A 96 -1.21 43.32 -22.64
N HIS A 97 -2.11 43.67 -23.56
CA HIS A 97 -2.11 44.80 -24.52
C HIS A 97 -1.37 44.70 -25.87
N PRO A 98 -2.07 45.03 -26.98
CA PRO A 98 -1.52 45.21 -28.31
C PRO A 98 -1.17 46.69 -28.60
N MET A 99 -0.03 46.92 -29.24
CA MET A 99 0.33 48.14 -30.00
C MET A 99 1.17 47.59 -31.17
N GLY A 100 0.83 47.71 -32.45
CA GLY A 100 0.41 48.89 -33.18
C GLY A 100 1.51 49.22 -34.20
N TRP A 101 1.19 49.08 -35.49
CA TRP A 101 1.81 49.63 -36.71
C TRP A 101 3.27 49.29 -37.10
N ALA A 102 3.43 48.65 -38.29
CA ALA A 102 4.36 49.11 -39.32
C ALA A 102 4.03 48.46 -40.69
N LEU A 103 3.81 49.35 -41.66
CA LEU A 103 3.53 49.16 -43.08
C LEU A 103 4.62 48.38 -43.85
N ARG A 104 4.23 47.43 -44.72
CA ARG A 104 4.33 47.52 -46.20
C ARG A 104 4.00 46.19 -46.88
N SER A 105 3.04 46.24 -47.80
CA SER A 105 2.84 45.29 -48.90
C SER A 105 3.61 45.79 -50.12
N PRO A 106 4.12 44.87 -50.96
CA PRO A 106 3.89 45.00 -52.39
C PRO A 106 3.28 43.72 -52.97
N ARG A 107 2.05 43.88 -53.44
CA ARG A 107 1.51 43.46 -54.75
C ARG A 107 1.87 42.06 -55.30
N ASP A 108 0.78 41.34 -55.51
CA ASP A 108 0.37 40.79 -56.81
C ASP A 108 1.29 39.75 -57.45
N TRP A 109 1.01 38.49 -57.10
CA TRP A 109 1.16 37.38 -58.04
C TRP A 109 -0.11 36.53 -58.00
N LEU A 110 -0.62 36.23 -59.21
CA LEU A 110 -1.68 35.29 -59.57
C LEU A 110 -3.12 35.85 -59.61
N SER A 111 -3.52 36.39 -60.76
CA SER A 111 -4.58 35.83 -61.63
C SER A 111 -4.67 36.65 -62.91
N GLY A 112 -4.44 36.00 -64.05
CA GLY A 112 -4.81 36.51 -65.36
C GLY A 112 -6.30 36.22 -65.63
N ASP A 113 -6.99 37.23 -66.15
CA ASP A 113 -7.75 37.24 -67.40
C ASP A 113 -8.28 38.67 -67.63
#